data_AF-A0A939KQ56-F1
#
_entry.id   AF-A0A939KQ56-F1
#
_cell.length_a   1.000
_cell.length_b   1.000
_cell.length_c   1.000
_cell.angle_alpha   90.00
_cell.angle_beta   90.00
_cell.angle_gamma   90.00
#
_symmetry.space_group_name_H-M   'P 1'
#
loop_
_entity.id
_entity.type
_entity.pdbx_description
1 polymer ?
#
loop_
_entity_poly.entity_id
_entity_poly.type
_entity_poly.pdbx_seq_one_letter_code
_entity_poly.pdbx_strand_id
1 'polypeptide(L)'
;MQLVSSLRNLGHVEISVAMLTDERGRGEDHLSDAVDAVLALALADTGREREALSLAITALAQHLPRYQRSMKNYARQLLEKSRDAAPGR
;
A
#
# COMPACT_ATOMS: atom_id res chain seq x y z
N MET A 1 3.36 -4.56 14.10
CA MET A 1 4.32 -3.66 13.44
C MET A 1 5.77 -4.14 13.49
N GLN A 2 6.38 -4.31 14.66
CA GLN A 2 7.80 -4.72 14.77
C GLN A 2 8.12 -6.02 14.01
N LEU A 3 7.28 -7.05 14.16
CA LEU A 3 7.44 -8.35 13.48
C LEU A 3 7.45 -8.23 11.94
N VAL A 4 6.62 -7.36 11.38
CA VAL A 4 6.47 -7.21 9.93
C VAL A 4 7.63 -6.42 9.32
N SER A 5 8.17 -5.44 10.06
CA SER A 5 9.42 -4.76 9.69
C SER A 5 10.61 -5.72 9.69
N SER A 6 10.66 -6.64 10.66
CA SER A 6 11.67 -7.69 10.72
C SER A 6 11.54 -8.68 9.55
N LEU A 7 10.35 -9.16 9.22
CA LEU A 7 10.13 -10.08 8.09
C LEU A 7 10.49 -9.45 6.74
N ARG A 8 10.20 -8.16 6.55
CA ARG A 8 10.61 -7.40 5.36
C ARG A 8 12.13 -7.31 5.25
N ASN A 9 12.82 -6.98 6.36
CA ASN A 9 14.28 -6.93 6.40
C ASN A 9 14.95 -8.31 6.24
N LEU A 10 14.24 -9.40 6.54
CA LEU A 10 14.73 -10.78 6.40
C LEU A 10 14.45 -11.41 5.03
N GLY A 11 13.87 -10.66 4.08
CA GLY A 11 13.61 -11.14 2.72
C GLY A 11 12.33 -11.96 2.55
N HIS A 12 11.47 -12.03 3.57
CA HIS A 12 10.14 -12.68 3.49
C HIS A 12 9.05 -11.66 3.14
N VAL A 13 9.25 -10.97 2.01
CA VAL A 13 8.46 -9.80 1.64
C VAL A 13 7.03 -10.19 1.25
N GLU A 14 6.84 -11.30 0.54
CA GLU A 14 5.54 -11.78 0.08
C GLU A 14 4.64 -12.22 1.25
N ILE A 15 5.23 -12.86 2.26
CA ILE A 15 4.52 -13.23 3.50
C ILE A 15 4.08 -11.95 4.24
N SER A 16 4.95 -10.94 4.29
CA SER A 16 4.65 -9.64 4.89
C SER A 16 3.47 -8.97 4.18
N VAL A 17 3.44 -8.98 2.85
CA VAL A 17 2.31 -8.46 2.05
C VAL A 17 1.01 -9.18 2.39
N ALA A 18 1.02 -10.52 2.43
CA ALA A 18 -0.17 -11.32 2.71
C ALA A 18 -0.74 -11.03 4.11
N MET A 19 0.12 -11.02 5.14
CA MET A 19 -0.30 -10.76 6.53
C MET A 19 -0.88 -9.34 6.70
N LEU A 20 -0.24 -8.34 6.11
CA LEU A 20 -0.72 -6.95 6.18
C LEU A 20 -2.02 -6.75 5.40
N THR A 21 -2.20 -7.46 4.29
CA THR A 21 -3.44 -7.42 3.51
C THR A 21 -4.60 -8.04 4.31
N ASP A 22 -4.36 -9.15 5.00
CA ASP A 22 -5.35 -9.77 5.90
C ASP A 22 -5.71 -8.82 7.05
N GLU A 23 -4.69 -8.26 7.73
CA GLU A 23 -4.90 -7.34 8.85
C GLU A 23 -5.73 -6.12 8.43
N ARG A 24 -5.41 -5.53 7.27
CA ARG A 24 -6.19 -4.42 6.68
C ARG A 24 -7.65 -4.81 6.40
N GLY A 25 -7.92 -6.07 6.09
CA GLY A 25 -9.26 -6.59 5.83
C GLY A 25 -10.13 -6.76 7.08
N ARG A 26 -9.54 -6.70 8.28
CA ARG A 26 -10.27 -6.91 9.56
C ARG A 26 -11.03 -5.68 10.05
N GLY A 27 -10.81 -4.52 9.45
CA GLY A 27 -11.52 -3.28 9.76
C GLY A 27 -10.57 -2.12 10.07
N GLU A 28 -11.13 -0.92 10.15
CA GLU A 28 -10.37 0.29 10.47
C GLU A 28 -10.24 0.46 11.99
N ASP A 29 -9.01 0.62 12.47
CA ASP A 29 -8.68 0.98 13.84
C ASP A 29 -7.53 2.01 13.91
N HIS A 30 -7.03 2.29 15.12
CA HIS A 30 -5.92 3.21 15.35
C HIS A 30 -4.58 2.83 14.69
N LEU A 31 -4.43 1.60 14.18
CA LEU A 31 -3.23 1.12 13.49
C LEU A 31 -3.38 1.14 11.97
N SER A 32 -4.55 1.49 11.42
CA SER A 32 -4.83 1.45 9.98
C SER A 32 -3.78 2.15 9.13
N ASP A 33 -3.38 3.37 9.51
CA ASP A 33 -2.34 4.13 8.80
C ASP A 33 -0.98 3.44 8.83
N ALA A 34 -0.67 2.82 9.96
CA ALA A 34 0.59 2.13 10.17
C ALA A 34 0.63 0.85 9.31
N VAL A 35 -0.48 0.11 9.26
CA VAL A 35 -0.66 -1.06 8.39
C VAL A 35 -0.52 -0.66 6.92
N ASP A 36 -1.20 0.40 6.48
CA ASP A 36 -1.13 0.90 5.10
C ASP A 36 0.30 1.35 4.72
N ALA A 37 1.00 2.03 5.62
CA ALA A 37 2.38 2.47 5.39
C ALA A 37 3.35 1.29 5.24
N VAL A 38 3.25 0.27 6.11
CA VAL A 38 4.15 -0.88 6.04
C VAL A 38 3.80 -1.80 4.88
N LEU A 39 2.52 -1.90 4.50
CA LEU A 39 2.09 -2.63 3.32
C LEU A 39 2.62 -1.97 2.06
N ALA A 40 2.57 -0.64 1.96
CA ALA A 40 3.17 0.09 0.86
C ALA A 40 4.67 -0.20 0.72
N LEU A 41 5.41 -0.21 1.83
CA LEU A 41 6.84 -0.57 1.79
C LEU A 41 7.07 -2.01 1.33
N ALA A 42 6.30 -2.97 1.86
CA ALA A 42 6.41 -4.37 1.44
C ALA A 42 6.06 -4.56 -0.04
N LEU A 43 5.06 -3.86 -0.56
CA LEU A 43 4.72 -3.86 -1.98
C LEU A 43 5.87 -3.32 -2.84
N ALA A 44 6.50 -2.21 -2.43
CA ALA A 44 7.64 -1.64 -3.14
C ALA A 44 8.81 -2.62 -3.21
N ASP A 45 9.11 -3.32 -2.12
CA ASP A 45 10.18 -4.33 -2.06
C ASP A 45 9.92 -5.53 -3.01
N THR A 46 8.67 -5.76 -3.45
CA THR A 46 8.31 -6.78 -4.45
C THR A 46 8.27 -6.29 -5.90
N GLY A 47 8.66 -5.03 -6.18
CA GLY A 47 8.53 -4.43 -7.52
C GLY A 47 7.09 -4.01 -7.88
N ARG A 48 6.24 -3.80 -6.87
CA ARG A 48 4.85 -3.29 -7.03
C ARG A 48 4.77 -1.82 -6.62
N GLU A 49 5.74 -1.00 -7.03
CA GLU A 49 5.92 0.39 -6.53
C GLU A 49 4.74 1.29 -6.85
N ARG A 50 4.08 1.09 -8.00
CA ARG A 50 2.88 1.89 -8.35
C ARG A 50 1.70 1.58 -7.45
N GLU A 51 1.55 0.33 -7.03
CA GLU A 51 0.52 -0.08 -6.08
C GLU A 51 0.85 0.42 -4.67
N ALA A 52 2.11 0.30 -4.26
CA ALA A 52 2.62 0.88 -3.03
C ALA A 52 2.32 2.38 -2.94
N LEU A 53 2.64 3.14 -4.01
CA LEU A 53 2.41 4.58 -4.06
C LEU A 53 0.93 4.92 -4.05
N SER A 54 0.10 4.17 -4.77
CA SER A 54 -1.36 4.33 -4.74
C SER A 54 -1.91 4.15 -3.31
N LEU A 55 -1.46 3.11 -2.61
CA LEU A 55 -1.88 2.82 -1.24
C LEU A 55 -1.48 3.97 -0.29
N ALA A 56 -0.21 4.37 -0.31
CA ALA A 56 0.30 5.43 0.55
C ALA A 56 -0.41 6.78 0.31
N ILE A 57 -0.64 7.17 -0.95
CA ILE A 57 -1.38 8.40 -1.27
C ILE A 57 -2.84 8.32 -0.80
N THR A 58 -3.48 7.16 -0.92
CA THR A 58 -4.86 6.97 -0.45
C THR A 58 -4.94 7.11 1.07
N ALA A 59 -4.01 6.51 1.80
CA ALA A 59 -3.90 6.62 3.25
C ALA A 59 -3.60 8.07 3.68
N LEU A 60 -2.71 8.78 3.00
CA LEU A 60 -2.45 10.19 3.31
C LEU A 60 -3.66 11.09 3.01
N ALA A 61 -4.40 10.80 1.93
CA ALA A 61 -5.52 11.64 1.48
C ALA A 61 -6.65 11.76 2.51
N GLN A 62 -6.81 10.78 3.41
CA GLN A 62 -7.83 10.86 4.48
C GLN A 62 -7.50 11.93 5.53
N HIS A 63 -6.22 12.26 5.70
CA HIS A 63 -5.71 13.20 6.70
C HIS A 63 -5.49 14.61 6.16
N LEU A 64 -5.60 14.81 4.85
CA LEU A 64 -5.33 16.12 4.26
C LEU A 64 -6.50 17.09 4.54
N PRO A 65 -6.22 18.33 4.99
CA PRO A 65 -7.27 19.33 5.17
C PRO A 65 -7.88 19.80 3.84
N ARG A 66 -7.18 19.61 2.71
CA ARG A 66 -7.61 19.97 1.35
C ARG A 66 -7.10 18.97 0.33
N TYR A 67 -7.66 18.99 -0.88
CA TYR A 67 -7.24 18.14 -2.02
C TYR A 67 -7.44 16.62 -1.85
N GLN A 68 -8.20 16.17 -0.84
CA GLN A 68 -8.48 14.75 -0.60
C GLN A 68 -8.99 14.03 -1.87
N ARG A 69 -9.98 14.63 -2.55
CA ARG A 69 -10.57 14.08 -3.79
C ARG A 69 -9.53 13.95 -4.90
N SER A 70 -8.70 14.97 -5.09
CA SER A 70 -7.65 14.97 -6.12
C SER A 70 -6.59 13.91 -5.83
N MET A 71 -6.17 13.75 -4.57
CA MET A 71 -5.19 12.75 -4.18
C MET A 71 -5.73 11.32 -4.32
N LYS A 72 -6.99 11.06 -3.91
CA LYS A 72 -7.66 9.78 -4.18
C LYS A 72 -7.76 9.48 -5.68
N ASN A 73 -7.93 10.50 -6.52
CA ASN A 73 -7.94 10.32 -7.97
C ASN A 73 -6.56 9.98 -8.53
N TYR A 74 -5.51 10.65 -8.10
CA TYR A 74 -4.14 10.32 -8.52
C TYR A 74 -3.72 8.92 -8.09
N ALA A 75 -4.06 8.52 -6.86
CA ALA A 75 -3.84 7.15 -6.40
C ALA A 75 -4.49 6.12 -7.35
N ARG A 76 -5.77 6.30 -7.69
CA ARG A 76 -6.48 5.42 -8.63
C ARG A 76 -5.79 5.34 -10.00
N GLN A 77 -5.37 6.47 -10.55
CA GLN A 77 -4.70 6.52 -11.86
C GLN A 77 -3.38 5.77 -11.89
N LEU A 78 -2.65 5.68 -10.76
CA LEU A 78 -1.43 4.87 -10.68
C LEU A 78 -1.71 3.38 -10.92
N LEU A 79 -2.83 2.87 -10.40
CA LEU A 79 -3.24 1.47 -10.61
C LEU A 79 -3.70 1.20 -12.04
N GLU A 80 -4.40 2.15 -12.65
CA GLU A 80 -4.81 2.07 -14.06
C GLU A 80 -3.57 1.98 -14.98
N LYS A 81 -2.63 2.92 -14.83
CA LYS A 81 -1.37 2.91 -15.61
C LYS A 81 -0.52 1.67 -15.37
N SER A 82 -0.62 1.03 -14.20
CA SER A 82 0.07 -0.22 -13.89
C SER A 82 -0.50 -1.39 -14.69
N ARG A 83 -1.83 -1.46 -14.80
CA ARG A 83 -2.51 -2.51 -15.57
C ARG A 83 -2.23 -2.38 -17.06
N ASP A 84 -2.23 -1.15 -17.58
CA ASP A 84 -1.94 -0.89 -19.00
C ASP A 84 -0.47 -1.18 -19.38
N ALA A 85 0.44 -1.19 -18.40
CA ALA A 85 1.86 -1.47 -18.61
C ALA A 85 2.21 -2.97 -18.56
N ALA A 86 1.30 -3.83 -18.10
CA ALA A 86 1.48 -5.27 -18.16
C ALA A 86 1.14 -5.76 -19.59
N PRO A 87 2.10 -6.26 -20.39
CA PRO A 87 1.76 -6.83 -21.70
C PRO A 87 0.80 -7.99 -21.50
N GLY A 88 -0.17 -8.12 -22.41
CA GLY A 88 -1.21 -9.15 -22.37
C GLY A 88 -0.64 -10.53 -22.05
N ARG A 89 -1.21 -11.16 -21.02
CA ARG A 89 -1.02 -12.57 -20.69
C ARG A 89 -1.31 -13.47 -21.89
#